data_AF-A0A1Y4F8D9-F1
#
_entry.id   AF-A0A1Y4F8D9-F1
#
_cell.length_a   1.000
_cell.length_b   1.000
_cell.length_c   1.000
_cell.angle_alpha   90.00
_cell.angle_beta   90.00
_cell.angle_gamma   90.00
#
_symmetry.space_group_name_H-M   'P 1'
#
loop_
_entity.id
_entity.type
_entity.pdbx_description
1 polymer ?
#
loop_
_entity_poly.entity_id
_entity_poly.type
_entity_poly.pdbx_seq_one_letter_code
_entity_poly.pdbx_strand_id
1 'polypeptide(L)'
;MTTTTPKPREGQVAGFPKEQAVMLTESNAYRAKSIRRTGTDEAPVLFHFRKRCMGIHSYVHTTEAADGTEREIRPSDFKDWEITGCRYPGYLEDLYGSACSAYRWNSFDPEERAQTDICRHEEQLCADLTSIPEEKREQYKEGYRKRLAGLFGSLSRCASPAVTGPAGFDRRKQEKAEQACQNRQEEFENWRERFLAAMKRMQEEARPEEEKLEAAWKNLKRDIADSVRTIHELDTGKIRGYNRALFVSSILNKVMTYVNRGEVETVQKAVDFIRICNAGVKKPVITPRNRFFQFPEMAARVREKMQASRQEENSEILFEGGRLVWNRQADRLQILFDGIPDDARRRELKSNGFRWSPKNKAWQRQLTMNAVRAAKRMLDLQDV
;
A
#
# COMPACT_ATOMS: atom_id res chain seq x y z
N MET A 1 34.79 7.14 37.69
CA MET A 1 33.45 6.57 37.90
C MET A 1 32.58 7.01 36.74
N THR A 2 32.47 6.17 35.72
CA THR A 2 31.78 6.44 34.46
C THR A 2 30.34 5.94 34.57
N THR A 3 29.40 6.88 34.55
CA THR A 3 27.96 6.62 34.68
C THR A 3 27.41 6.15 33.33
N THR A 4 27.03 4.88 33.26
CA THR A 4 26.38 4.25 32.10
C THR A 4 24.89 4.56 32.10
N THR A 5 24.42 5.38 31.16
CA THR A 5 23.01 5.63 30.89
C THR A 5 22.38 4.40 30.19
N PRO A 6 21.28 3.82 30.69
CA PRO A 6 20.61 2.72 29.99
C PRO A 6 19.70 3.22 28.86
N LYS A 7 19.78 2.52 27.73
CA LYS A 7 19.02 2.69 26.49
C LYS A 7 17.52 2.39 26.71
N PRO A 8 16.56 3.13 26.12
CA PRO A 8 15.14 2.84 26.30
C PRO A 8 14.73 1.62 25.44
N ARG A 9 13.92 0.73 26.03
CA ARG A 9 13.31 -0.41 25.33
C ARG A 9 12.11 0.04 24.50
N GLU A 10 12.02 -0.52 23.30
CA GLU A 10 10.98 -0.33 22.29
C GLU A 10 9.57 -0.62 22.82
N GLY A 11 8.58 0.17 22.37
CA GLY A 11 7.15 -0.19 22.45
C GLY A 11 6.21 0.71 23.25
N GLN A 12 6.58 1.94 23.61
CA GLN A 12 5.62 2.92 24.14
C GLN A 12 4.94 3.69 23.00
N VAL A 13 3.71 3.28 22.68
CA VAL A 13 2.74 4.17 22.01
C VAL A 13 2.59 5.39 22.90
N ALA A 14 2.66 6.58 22.29
CA ALA A 14 2.69 7.88 22.95
C ALA A 14 1.75 7.97 24.16
N GLY A 15 2.31 8.39 25.30
CA GLY A 15 1.61 8.53 26.55
C GLY A 15 0.39 9.44 26.41
N PHE A 16 -0.74 8.94 26.90
CA PHE A 16 -1.94 9.73 27.10
C PHE A 16 -1.65 10.93 28.03
N PRO A 17 -2.27 12.11 27.78
CA PRO A 17 -2.30 13.17 28.77
C PRO A 17 -2.93 12.64 30.06
N LYS A 18 -2.32 12.96 31.20
CA LYS A 18 -2.65 12.46 32.55
C LYS A 18 -3.99 12.92 33.12
N GLU A 19 -4.93 13.43 32.32
CA GLU A 19 -6.07 14.20 32.83
C GLU A 19 -7.41 13.75 32.22
N GLN A 20 -7.94 12.65 32.76
CA GLN A 20 -9.34 12.41 33.14
C GLN A 20 -9.47 10.92 33.49
N ALA A 21 -9.89 10.61 34.72
CA ALA A 21 -10.23 9.24 35.10
C ALA A 21 -11.44 8.80 34.26
N VAL A 22 -11.20 7.98 33.23
CA VAL A 22 -12.28 7.44 32.39
C VAL A 22 -12.87 6.25 33.13
N MET A 23 -14.12 6.37 33.56
CA MET A 23 -14.84 5.27 34.21
C MET A 23 -14.94 4.08 33.25
N LEU A 24 -14.75 2.88 33.79
CA LEU A 24 -14.97 1.65 33.04
C LEU A 24 -16.48 1.48 32.82
N THR A 25 -16.86 1.30 31.57
CA THR A 25 -18.24 1.09 31.13
C THR A 25 -18.29 -0.08 30.17
N GLU A 26 -19.49 -0.62 29.94
CA GLU A 26 -19.65 -1.68 28.94
C GLU A 26 -19.21 -1.22 27.55
N SER A 27 -19.43 0.03 27.18
CA SER A 27 -19.05 0.54 25.85
C SER A 27 -17.54 0.68 25.67
N ASN A 28 -16.78 1.03 26.72
CA ASN A 28 -15.33 1.29 26.61
C ASN A 28 -14.45 0.14 27.13
N ALA A 29 -15.02 -0.89 27.76
CA ALA A 29 -14.26 -1.97 28.39
C ALA A 29 -13.28 -2.69 27.44
N TYR A 30 -13.62 -2.82 26.15
CA TYR A 30 -12.74 -3.44 25.15
C TYR A 30 -11.38 -2.72 25.02
N ARG A 31 -11.34 -1.42 25.33
CA ARG A 31 -10.14 -0.60 25.22
C ARG A 31 -9.27 -0.65 26.47
N ALA A 32 -9.76 -1.16 27.59
CA ALA A 32 -9.03 -1.15 28.85
C ALA A 32 -7.92 -2.21 28.88
N LYS A 33 -6.73 -1.81 29.33
CA LYS A 33 -5.57 -2.68 29.60
C LYS A 33 -5.36 -2.86 31.09
N SER A 34 -5.48 -1.78 31.86
CA SER A 34 -5.38 -1.78 33.31
C SER A 34 -6.45 -0.90 33.91
N ILE A 35 -6.97 -1.31 35.06
CA ILE A 35 -8.04 -0.62 35.79
C ILE A 35 -7.67 -0.51 37.27
N ARG A 36 -8.29 0.43 37.97
CA ARG A 36 -8.13 0.63 39.42
C ARG A 36 -9.49 0.92 40.03
N ARG A 37 -9.70 0.58 41.30
CA ARG A 37 -10.95 0.95 41.99
C ARG A 37 -11.10 2.47 42.06
N THR A 38 -12.33 2.92 41.86
CA THR A 38 -12.69 4.33 41.86
C THR A 38 -12.45 4.93 43.24
N GLY A 39 -11.77 6.08 43.30
CA GLY A 39 -11.51 6.79 44.57
C GLY A 39 -10.50 6.10 45.50
N THR A 40 -9.74 5.10 45.03
CA THR A 40 -8.64 4.51 45.80
C THR A 40 -7.28 4.79 45.18
N ASP A 41 -6.25 4.87 46.02
CA ASP A 41 -4.83 4.91 45.61
C ASP A 41 -4.24 3.49 45.45
N GLU A 42 -5.11 2.49 45.25
CA GLU A 42 -4.68 1.11 45.03
C GLU A 42 -3.85 0.97 43.75
N ALA A 43 -2.94 0.00 43.73
CA ALA A 43 -2.17 -0.29 42.53
C ALA A 43 -3.11 -0.76 41.40
N PRO A 44 -2.91 -0.29 40.15
CA PRO A 44 -3.74 -0.72 39.02
C PRO A 44 -3.52 -2.21 38.73
N VAL A 45 -4.61 -2.92 38.45
CA VAL A 45 -4.63 -4.33 38.09
C VAL A 45 -4.81 -4.48 36.58
N LEU A 46 -4.31 -5.58 36.01
CA LEU A 46 -4.52 -5.87 34.59
C LEU A 46 -5.96 -6.27 34.35
N PHE A 47 -6.56 -5.75 33.28
CA PHE A 47 -7.93 -6.07 32.88
C PHE A 47 -7.94 -6.90 31.59
N HIS A 48 -8.65 -8.01 31.65
CA HIS A 48 -8.85 -8.92 30.54
C HIS A 48 -10.31 -8.92 30.14
N PHE A 49 -10.60 -8.16 29.08
CA PHE A 49 -11.92 -8.10 28.47
C PHE A 49 -12.22 -9.42 27.73
N ARG A 50 -13.35 -10.07 28.06
CA ARG A 50 -13.84 -11.33 27.45
C ARG A 50 -12.77 -12.44 27.37
N LYS A 51 -12.09 -12.69 28.48
CA LYS A 51 -11.00 -13.69 28.56
C LYS A 51 -11.48 -15.12 28.28
N ARG A 52 -12.64 -15.49 28.79
CA ARG A 52 -13.25 -16.83 28.60
C ARG A 52 -14.66 -16.70 28.05
N CYS A 53 -15.01 -17.61 27.14
CA CYS A 53 -16.36 -17.77 26.61
C CYS A 53 -17.03 -18.95 27.32
N MET A 54 -18.19 -18.71 27.94
CA MET A 54 -18.94 -19.70 28.75
C MET A 54 -20.19 -20.22 28.02
N GLY A 55 -20.45 -19.74 26.80
CA GLY A 55 -21.63 -20.09 26.01
C GLY A 55 -21.90 -19.06 24.91
N ILE A 56 -23.05 -19.20 24.24
CA ILE A 56 -23.52 -18.20 23.27
C ILE A 56 -23.68 -16.86 24.01
N HIS A 57 -22.96 -15.83 23.57
CA HIS A 57 -23.07 -14.46 24.09
C HIS A 57 -22.83 -14.34 25.61
N SER A 58 -21.98 -15.22 26.17
CA SER A 58 -21.62 -15.20 27.60
C SER A 58 -20.11 -15.16 27.76
N TYR A 59 -19.59 -14.01 28.18
CA TYR A 59 -18.17 -13.78 28.37
C TYR A 59 -17.82 -13.49 29.82
N VAL A 60 -16.67 -14.00 30.26
CA VAL A 60 -16.10 -13.71 31.57
C VAL A 60 -14.98 -12.69 31.41
N HIS A 61 -15.08 -11.61 32.17
CA HIS A 61 -14.04 -10.60 32.30
C HIS A 61 -13.26 -10.87 33.58
N THR A 62 -11.94 -10.66 33.56
CA THR A 62 -11.11 -10.93 34.73
C THR A 62 -10.13 -9.78 35.00
N THR A 63 -9.84 -9.57 36.27
CA THR A 63 -8.73 -8.75 36.73
C THR A 63 -7.60 -9.65 37.20
N GLU A 64 -6.36 -9.27 36.92
CA GLU A 64 -5.16 -9.97 37.38
C GLU A 64 -4.32 -9.01 38.22
N ALA A 65 -4.12 -9.38 39.48
CA ALA A 65 -3.28 -8.63 40.42
C ALA A 65 -1.79 -8.93 40.19
N ALA A 66 -0.90 -8.13 40.80
CA ALA A 66 0.55 -8.24 40.60
C ALA A 66 1.15 -9.59 41.09
N ASP A 67 0.43 -10.32 41.93
CA ASP A 67 0.75 -11.65 42.43
C ASP A 67 0.29 -12.79 41.48
N GLY A 68 -0.35 -12.44 40.35
CA GLY A 68 -0.94 -13.40 39.40
C GLY A 68 -2.32 -13.93 39.81
N THR A 69 -2.91 -13.41 40.90
CA THR A 69 -4.25 -13.82 41.33
C THR A 69 -5.30 -13.25 40.37
N GLU A 70 -6.05 -14.14 39.74
CA GLU A 70 -7.16 -13.77 38.86
C GLU A 70 -8.49 -13.71 39.61
N ARG A 71 -9.27 -12.66 39.37
CA ARG A 71 -10.63 -12.51 39.89
C ARG A 71 -11.59 -12.17 38.77
N GLU A 72 -12.77 -12.78 38.79
CA GLU A 72 -13.83 -12.46 37.84
C GLU A 72 -14.49 -11.13 38.21
N ILE A 73 -14.80 -10.33 37.19
CA ILE A 73 -15.51 -9.05 37.33
C ILE A 73 -16.74 -9.08 36.43
N ARG A 74 -17.90 -8.68 36.97
CA ARG A 74 -19.14 -8.60 36.19
C ARG A 74 -19.30 -7.20 35.59
N PRO A 75 -19.97 -7.05 34.43
CA PRO A 75 -20.26 -5.74 33.85
C PRO A 75 -20.98 -4.76 34.80
N SER A 76 -21.84 -5.27 35.70
CA SER A 76 -22.50 -4.50 36.76
C SER A 76 -21.54 -3.75 37.70
N ASP A 77 -20.34 -4.30 37.84
CA ASP A 77 -19.33 -3.82 38.77
C ASP A 77 -18.37 -2.83 38.08
N PHE A 78 -18.46 -2.66 36.75
CA PHE A 78 -17.54 -1.79 35.99
C PHE A 78 -17.56 -0.34 36.48
N LYS A 79 -18.72 0.15 36.95
CA LYS A 79 -18.89 1.48 37.55
C LYS A 79 -17.98 1.75 38.75
N ASP A 80 -17.49 0.69 39.42
CA ASP A 80 -16.60 0.80 40.57
C ASP A 80 -15.13 0.91 40.15
N TRP A 81 -14.82 0.91 38.85
CA TRP A 81 -13.47 0.92 38.30
C TRP A 81 -13.21 2.09 37.34
N GLU A 82 -11.98 2.60 37.38
CA GLU A 82 -11.44 3.60 36.46
C GLU A 82 -10.39 2.95 35.56
N ILE A 83 -10.38 3.33 34.29
CA ILE A 83 -9.36 2.91 33.32
C ILE A 83 -8.09 3.72 33.56
N THR A 84 -7.01 3.02 33.92
CA THR A 84 -5.68 3.63 34.13
C THR A 84 -4.76 3.46 32.93
N GLY A 85 -5.01 2.45 32.09
CA GLY A 85 -4.24 2.18 30.88
C GLY A 85 -5.12 1.61 29.79
N CYS A 86 -4.91 2.07 28.55
CA CYS A 86 -5.69 1.66 27.39
C CYS A 86 -4.86 0.78 26.44
N ARG A 87 -5.48 -0.27 25.88
CA ARG A 87 -5.00 -1.05 24.73
C ARG A 87 -5.15 -0.23 23.44
N TYR A 88 -6.29 0.42 23.29
CA TYR A 88 -6.64 1.21 22.12
C TYR A 88 -7.03 2.63 22.53
N PRO A 89 -6.70 3.66 21.74
CA PRO A 89 -6.96 5.03 22.13
C PRO A 89 -8.44 5.45 22.15
N GLY A 90 -9.33 4.68 21.50
CA GLY A 90 -10.76 5.01 21.40
C GLY A 90 -11.07 5.97 20.24
N TYR A 91 -10.42 5.79 19.08
CA TYR A 91 -10.65 6.63 17.91
C TYR A 91 -12.03 6.47 17.27
N LEU A 92 -12.72 5.37 17.57
CA LEU A 92 -13.99 4.95 16.97
C LEU A 92 -15.10 4.80 18.01
N GLU A 93 -14.88 5.21 19.25
CA GLU A 93 -15.84 5.07 20.36
C GLU A 93 -17.18 5.76 20.06
N ASP A 94 -17.13 6.89 19.36
CA ASP A 94 -18.31 7.64 18.92
C ASP A 94 -19.22 6.85 17.95
N LEU A 95 -18.67 5.85 17.25
CA LEU A 95 -19.41 5.01 16.32
C LEU A 95 -20.14 3.87 17.03
N TYR A 96 -19.92 3.63 18.32
CA TYR A 96 -20.53 2.52 19.05
C TYR A 96 -22.07 2.50 18.92
N GLY A 97 -22.74 3.64 19.10
CA GLY A 97 -24.19 3.72 18.94
C GLY A 97 -24.67 3.43 17.50
N SER A 98 -23.88 3.83 16.49
CA SER A 98 -24.15 3.50 15.08
C SER A 98 -23.94 2.01 14.81
N ALA A 99 -22.91 1.40 15.42
CA ALA A 99 -22.65 -0.03 15.34
C ALA A 99 -23.78 -0.84 16.01
N CYS A 100 -24.25 -0.47 17.21
CA CYS A 100 -25.39 -1.14 17.83
C CYS A 100 -26.63 -1.07 16.92
N SER A 101 -26.90 0.11 16.37
CA SER A 101 -28.00 0.31 15.41
C SER A 101 -27.84 -0.54 14.15
N ALA A 102 -26.61 -0.79 13.70
CA ALA A 102 -26.30 -1.63 12.56
C ALA A 102 -26.68 -3.10 12.74
N TYR A 103 -26.58 -3.62 13.98
CA TYR A 103 -26.86 -5.03 14.28
C TYR A 103 -28.29 -5.31 14.74
N ARG A 104 -29.11 -4.28 15.02
CA ARG A 104 -30.49 -4.43 15.54
C ARG A 104 -31.39 -5.38 14.76
N TRP A 105 -31.22 -5.47 13.45
CA TRP A 105 -32.07 -6.28 12.58
C TRP A 105 -31.44 -7.62 12.19
N ASN A 106 -30.17 -7.87 12.55
CA ASN A 106 -29.40 -9.02 12.08
C ASN A 106 -28.61 -9.76 13.17
N SER A 107 -28.73 -9.35 14.44
CA SER A 107 -28.21 -10.08 15.59
C SER A 107 -29.22 -10.11 16.74
N PHE A 108 -29.18 -11.18 17.53
CA PHE A 108 -29.90 -11.27 18.80
C PHE A 108 -29.25 -10.44 19.91
N ASP A 109 -27.95 -10.14 19.78
CA ASP A 109 -27.15 -9.38 20.76
C ASP A 109 -26.42 -8.22 20.07
N PRO A 110 -27.13 -7.17 19.62
CA PRO A 110 -26.57 -6.08 18.82
C PRO A 110 -25.41 -5.35 19.51
N GLU A 111 -25.52 -5.12 20.82
CA GLU A 111 -24.52 -4.44 21.64
C GLU A 111 -23.20 -5.23 21.69
N GLU A 112 -23.29 -6.55 21.86
CA GLU A 112 -22.10 -7.39 21.89
C GLU A 112 -21.40 -7.46 20.54
N ARG A 113 -22.18 -7.56 19.45
CA ARG A 113 -21.65 -7.58 18.07
C ARG A 113 -21.01 -6.25 17.72
N ALA A 114 -21.69 -5.14 18.04
CA ALA A 114 -21.16 -3.79 17.87
C ALA A 114 -19.82 -3.62 18.58
N GLN A 115 -19.74 -4.03 19.85
CA GLN A 115 -18.51 -3.93 20.61
C GLN A 115 -17.36 -4.77 20.01
N THR A 116 -17.67 -5.98 19.56
CA THR A 116 -16.70 -6.85 18.87
C THR A 116 -16.16 -6.18 17.62
N ASP A 117 -17.06 -5.62 16.81
CA ASP A 117 -16.71 -5.03 15.52
C ASP A 117 -15.90 -3.74 15.69
N ILE A 118 -16.29 -2.88 16.64
CA ILE A 118 -15.52 -1.68 17.01
C ILE A 118 -14.13 -2.07 17.51
N CYS A 119 -14.01 -3.06 18.40
CA CYS A 119 -12.71 -3.53 18.89
C CYS A 119 -11.80 -4.00 17.75
N ARG A 120 -12.35 -4.77 16.80
CA ARG A 120 -11.61 -5.23 15.61
C ARG A 120 -11.14 -4.06 14.75
N HIS A 121 -11.99 -3.07 14.52
CA HIS A 121 -11.65 -1.90 13.72
C HIS A 121 -10.64 -0.97 14.41
N GLU A 122 -10.71 -0.84 15.74
CA GLU A 122 -9.72 -0.11 16.54
C GLU A 122 -8.34 -0.78 16.47
N GLU A 123 -8.30 -2.11 16.59
CA GLU A 123 -7.07 -2.88 16.42
C GLU A 123 -6.47 -2.68 15.03
N GLN A 124 -7.29 -2.82 13.97
CA GLN A 124 -6.87 -2.61 12.60
C GLN A 124 -6.33 -1.19 12.38
N LEU A 125 -7.05 -0.17 12.88
CA LEU A 125 -6.64 1.23 12.77
C LEU A 125 -5.31 1.48 13.50
N CYS A 126 -5.12 0.95 14.70
CA CYS A 126 -3.86 1.10 15.43
C CYS A 126 -2.68 0.43 14.72
N ALA A 127 -2.89 -0.77 14.15
CA ALA A 127 -1.89 -1.46 13.36
C ALA A 127 -1.50 -0.64 12.12
N ASP A 128 -2.49 -0.09 11.41
CA ASP A 128 -2.26 0.73 10.22
C ASP A 128 -1.45 2.00 10.54
N LEU A 129 -1.81 2.71 11.62
CA LEU A 129 -1.17 3.96 12.04
C LEU A 129 0.33 3.81 12.36
N THR A 130 0.78 2.59 12.71
CA THR A 130 2.21 2.29 12.93
C THR A 130 3.02 2.45 11.64
N SER A 131 2.42 2.16 10.48
CA SER A 131 3.06 2.27 9.17
C SER A 131 2.90 3.65 8.51
N ILE A 132 2.02 4.49 9.03
CA ILE A 132 1.65 5.78 8.41
C ILE A 132 2.45 6.93 9.05
N PRO A 133 3.09 7.80 8.23
CA PRO A 133 3.75 9.01 8.72
C PRO A 133 2.80 9.92 9.49
N GLU A 134 3.30 10.60 10.53
CA GLU A 134 2.50 11.38 11.47
C GLU A 134 1.59 12.43 10.79
N GLU A 135 2.11 13.12 9.78
CA GLU A 135 1.40 14.14 8.99
C GLU A 135 0.10 13.63 8.32
N LYS A 136 0.03 12.32 8.03
CA LYS A 136 -1.09 11.70 7.32
C LYS A 136 -2.02 10.92 8.24
N ARG A 137 -1.70 10.81 9.52
CA ARG A 137 -2.49 10.02 10.48
C ARG A 137 -3.89 10.57 10.69
N GLU A 138 -4.06 11.89 10.81
CA GLU A 138 -5.40 12.50 10.94
C GLU A 138 -6.26 12.26 9.71
N GLN A 139 -5.70 12.50 8.51
CA GLN A 139 -6.39 12.24 7.25
C GLN A 139 -6.85 10.77 7.14
N TYR A 140 -6.00 9.83 7.56
CA TYR A 140 -6.35 8.42 7.55
C TYR A 140 -7.47 8.11 8.56
N LYS A 141 -7.36 8.60 9.81
CA LYS A 141 -8.36 8.40 10.85
C LYS A 141 -9.74 8.91 10.44
N GLU A 142 -9.83 10.13 9.90
CA GLU A 142 -11.09 10.69 9.40
C GLU A 142 -11.66 9.87 8.23
N GLY A 143 -10.80 9.49 7.28
CA GLY A 143 -11.19 8.68 6.13
C GLY A 143 -11.68 7.29 6.51
N TYR A 144 -11.08 6.70 7.54
CA TYR A 144 -11.44 5.40 8.11
C TYR A 144 -12.80 5.51 8.81
N ARG A 145 -12.93 6.45 9.75
CA ARG A 145 -14.15 6.71 10.53
C ARG A 145 -15.35 6.96 9.61
N LYS A 146 -15.20 7.81 8.59
CA LYS A 146 -16.27 8.13 7.62
C LYS A 146 -16.78 6.88 6.89
N ARG A 147 -15.87 6.02 6.42
CA ARG A 147 -16.25 4.83 5.66
C ARG A 147 -16.83 3.75 6.56
N LEU A 148 -16.28 3.58 7.77
CA LEU A 148 -16.82 2.66 8.76
C LEU A 148 -18.25 3.07 9.18
N ALA A 149 -18.48 4.36 9.44
CA ALA A 149 -19.84 4.87 9.67
C ALA A 149 -20.78 4.59 8.50
N GLY A 150 -20.28 4.74 7.26
CA GLY A 150 -21.03 4.39 6.04
C GLY A 150 -21.35 2.89 5.92
N LEU A 151 -20.44 2.03 6.35
CA LEU A 151 -20.61 0.57 6.40
C LEU A 151 -21.67 0.18 7.45
N PHE A 152 -21.58 0.71 8.67
CA PHE A 152 -22.62 0.51 9.70
C PHE A 152 -23.98 1.02 9.23
N GLY A 153 -24.02 2.18 8.57
CA GLY A 153 -25.22 2.70 7.95
C GLY A 153 -25.82 1.73 6.93
N SER A 154 -25.03 1.06 6.10
CA SER A 154 -25.55 0.01 5.20
C SER A 154 -25.98 -1.25 5.91
N LEU A 155 -25.22 -1.71 6.90
CA LEU A 155 -25.50 -2.92 7.65
C LEU A 155 -26.80 -2.81 8.47
N SER A 156 -27.14 -1.62 8.95
CA SER A 156 -28.41 -1.35 9.65
C SER A 156 -29.68 -1.68 8.84
N ARG A 157 -29.56 -1.78 7.51
CA ARG A 157 -30.66 -2.13 6.61
C ARG A 157 -30.74 -3.63 6.29
N CYS A 158 -29.72 -4.39 6.66
CA CYS A 158 -29.68 -5.83 6.45
C CYS A 158 -30.43 -6.50 7.61
N ALA A 159 -31.52 -7.19 7.28
CA ALA A 159 -32.30 -7.95 8.25
C ALA A 159 -32.03 -9.44 8.12
N SER A 160 -31.97 -10.14 9.26
CA SER A 160 -31.94 -11.59 9.31
C SER A 160 -33.35 -12.12 9.57
N PRO A 161 -33.83 -13.12 8.82
CA PRO A 161 -35.13 -13.74 9.08
C PRO A 161 -35.13 -14.53 10.41
N ALA A 162 -33.95 -14.90 10.93
CA ALA A 162 -33.85 -15.50 12.26
C ALA A 162 -34.19 -14.48 13.37
N VAL A 163 -33.84 -13.21 13.17
CA VAL A 163 -34.06 -12.14 14.16
C VAL A 163 -35.43 -11.49 13.99
N THR A 164 -35.83 -11.25 12.74
CA THR A 164 -37.06 -10.49 12.40
C THR A 164 -38.26 -11.38 12.10
N GLY A 165 -38.05 -12.68 12.00
CA GLY A 165 -39.06 -13.67 11.62
C GLY A 165 -39.18 -13.87 10.10
N PRO A 166 -39.65 -15.05 9.66
CA PRO A 166 -39.77 -15.36 8.24
C PRO A 166 -41.04 -14.77 7.58
N ALA A 167 -42.04 -14.40 8.37
CA ALA A 167 -43.33 -13.93 7.86
C ALA A 167 -43.18 -12.55 7.17
N GLY A 168 -43.58 -12.46 5.90
CA GLY A 168 -43.50 -11.21 5.12
C GLY A 168 -42.07 -10.78 4.76
N PHE A 169 -41.07 -11.65 4.91
CA PHE A 169 -39.67 -11.35 4.61
C PHE A 169 -39.42 -11.28 3.09
N ASP A 170 -39.36 -10.06 2.55
CA ASP A 170 -39.04 -9.83 1.13
C ASP A 170 -37.55 -10.12 0.85
N ARG A 171 -37.29 -11.35 0.40
CA ARG A 171 -35.93 -11.82 0.09
C ARG A 171 -35.22 -10.94 -0.94
N ARG A 172 -35.92 -10.49 -1.99
CA ARG A 172 -35.30 -9.68 -3.06
C ARG A 172 -34.87 -8.31 -2.55
N LYS A 173 -35.65 -7.71 -1.64
CA LYS A 173 -35.27 -6.45 -0.97
C LYS A 173 -34.05 -6.64 -0.08
N GLN A 174 -33.98 -7.75 0.65
CA GLN A 174 -32.88 -8.05 1.57
C GLN A 174 -31.58 -8.38 0.85
N GLU A 175 -31.64 -9.17 -0.23
CA GLU A 175 -30.48 -9.43 -1.12
C GLU A 175 -29.89 -8.11 -1.66
N LYS A 176 -30.73 -7.13 -2.02
CA LYS A 176 -30.25 -5.80 -2.43
C LYS A 176 -29.59 -5.02 -1.29
N ALA A 177 -30.11 -5.13 -0.07
CA ALA A 177 -29.51 -4.47 1.10
C ALA A 177 -28.16 -5.09 1.45
N GLU A 178 -28.06 -6.43 1.43
CA GLU A 178 -26.82 -7.18 1.62
C GLU A 178 -25.79 -6.83 0.55
N GLN A 179 -26.16 -6.81 -0.74
CA GLN A 179 -25.27 -6.39 -1.81
C GLN A 179 -24.77 -4.95 -1.60
N ALA A 180 -25.64 -4.03 -1.18
CA ALA A 180 -25.23 -2.66 -0.89
C ALA A 180 -24.25 -2.60 0.29
N CYS A 181 -24.41 -3.46 1.31
CA CYS A 181 -23.47 -3.57 2.43
C CYS A 181 -22.12 -4.17 2.00
N GLN A 182 -22.14 -5.25 1.21
CA GLN A 182 -20.93 -5.87 0.63
C GLN A 182 -20.14 -4.86 -0.19
N ASN A 183 -20.81 -4.12 -1.08
CA ASN A 183 -20.17 -3.08 -1.89
C ASN A 183 -19.49 -2.00 -1.02
N ARG A 184 -20.08 -1.66 0.14
CA ARG A 184 -19.48 -0.69 1.08
C ARG A 184 -18.29 -1.26 1.85
N GLN A 185 -18.34 -2.54 2.19
CA GLN A 185 -17.20 -3.23 2.79
C GLN A 185 -16.03 -3.30 1.81
N GLU A 186 -16.29 -3.67 0.55
CA GLU A 186 -15.28 -3.66 -0.51
C GLU A 186 -14.73 -2.26 -0.77
N GLU A 187 -15.58 -1.23 -0.82
CA GLU A 187 -15.14 0.16 -0.97
C GLU A 187 -14.18 0.57 0.17
N PHE A 188 -14.51 0.17 1.41
CA PHE A 188 -13.69 0.43 2.59
C PHE A 188 -12.33 -0.25 2.51
N GLU A 189 -12.29 -1.56 2.25
CA GLU A 189 -11.02 -2.31 2.19
C GLU A 189 -10.16 -1.86 1.00
N ASN A 190 -10.76 -1.67 -0.19
CA ASN A 190 -10.03 -1.16 -1.35
C ASN A 190 -9.43 0.22 -1.10
N TRP A 191 -10.15 1.10 -0.40
CA TRP A 191 -9.61 2.40 -0.01
C TRP A 191 -8.43 2.26 0.94
N ARG A 192 -8.56 1.41 1.98
CA ARG A 192 -7.53 1.14 2.97
C ARG A 192 -6.26 0.60 2.31
N GLU A 193 -6.37 -0.44 1.49
CA GLU A 193 -5.24 -1.01 0.75
C GLU A 193 -4.54 0.01 -0.14
N ARG A 194 -5.32 0.80 -0.89
CA ARG A 194 -4.77 1.85 -1.77
C ARG A 194 -4.06 2.94 -0.98
N PHE A 195 -4.58 3.32 0.18
CA PHE A 195 -3.96 4.33 1.04
C PHE A 195 -2.63 3.82 1.60
N LEU A 196 -2.62 2.61 2.16
CA LEU A 196 -1.40 1.99 2.70
C LEU A 196 -0.35 1.75 1.61
N ALA A 197 -0.77 1.30 0.42
CA ALA A 197 0.13 1.14 -0.72
C ALA A 197 0.74 2.48 -1.17
N ALA A 198 -0.03 3.57 -1.14
CA ALA A 198 0.48 4.91 -1.44
C ALA A 198 1.49 5.39 -0.38
N MET A 199 1.21 5.16 0.91
CA MET A 199 2.15 5.50 1.99
C MET A 199 3.45 4.71 1.89
N LYS A 200 3.36 3.41 1.58
CA LYS A 200 4.53 2.55 1.35
C LYS A 200 5.37 3.06 0.16
N ARG A 201 4.74 3.45 -0.95
CA ARG A 201 5.44 4.04 -2.10
C ARG A 201 6.12 5.35 -1.73
N MET A 202 5.46 6.21 -0.97
CA MET A 202 6.04 7.46 -0.48
C MET A 202 7.28 7.20 0.41
N GLN A 203 7.22 6.23 1.30
CA GLN A 203 8.37 5.82 2.12
C GLN A 203 9.50 5.22 1.27
N GLU A 204 9.16 4.40 0.28
CA GLU A 204 10.13 3.86 -0.68
C GLU A 204 10.78 4.97 -1.52
N GLU A 205 10.02 5.97 -1.96
CA GLU A 205 10.52 7.13 -2.69
C GLU A 205 11.40 8.03 -1.82
N ALA A 206 11.08 8.19 -0.53
CA ALA A 206 11.90 8.93 0.42
C ALA A 206 13.21 8.23 0.80
N ARG A 207 13.37 6.92 0.51
CA ARG A 207 14.65 6.23 0.74
C ARG A 207 15.76 6.85 -0.12
N PRO A 208 16.98 7.03 0.43
CA PRO A 208 18.13 7.52 -0.31
C PRO A 208 18.34 6.74 -1.61
N GLU A 209 18.72 7.42 -2.69
CA GLU A 209 18.95 6.78 -3.99
C GLU A 209 20.02 5.69 -3.90
N GLU A 210 21.04 5.88 -3.06
CA GLU A 210 22.09 4.90 -2.80
C GLU A 210 21.55 3.59 -2.21
N GLU A 211 20.63 3.67 -1.23
CA GLU A 211 20.00 2.47 -0.64
C GLU A 211 19.14 1.72 -1.67
N LYS A 212 18.46 2.45 -2.56
CA LYS A 212 17.69 1.84 -3.66
C LYS A 212 18.60 1.12 -4.64
N LEU A 213 19.74 1.72 -4.99
CA LEU A 213 20.73 1.12 -5.88
C LEU A 213 21.37 -0.13 -5.26
N GLU A 214 21.70 -0.09 -3.97
CA GLU A 214 22.24 -1.25 -3.25
C GLU A 214 21.21 -2.37 -3.09
N ALA A 215 19.95 -2.04 -2.76
CA ALA A 215 18.87 -3.02 -2.69
C ALA A 215 18.57 -3.65 -4.07
N ALA A 216 18.55 -2.85 -5.12
CA ALA A 216 18.39 -3.31 -6.50
C ALA A 216 19.55 -4.22 -6.92
N TRP A 217 20.79 -3.83 -6.59
CA TRP A 217 21.98 -4.65 -6.84
C TRP A 217 21.91 -5.97 -6.06
N LYS A 218 21.53 -5.96 -4.78
CA LYS A 218 21.42 -7.18 -3.96
C LYS A 218 20.43 -8.17 -4.57
N ASN A 219 19.28 -7.69 -5.05
CA ASN A 219 18.29 -8.52 -5.74
C ASN A 219 18.83 -9.06 -7.06
N LEU A 220 19.43 -8.22 -7.91
CA LEU A 220 20.02 -8.64 -9.17
C LEU A 220 21.16 -9.65 -8.96
N LYS A 221 22.04 -9.42 -7.98
CA LYS A 221 23.13 -10.32 -7.63
C LYS A 221 22.61 -11.69 -7.20
N ARG A 222 21.56 -11.76 -6.38
CA ARG A 222 20.90 -13.02 -6.00
C ARG A 222 20.41 -13.77 -7.23
N ASP A 223 19.68 -13.09 -8.10
CA ASP A 223 19.13 -13.67 -9.32
C ASP A 223 20.21 -14.21 -10.29
N ILE A 224 21.31 -13.46 -10.42
CA ILE A 224 22.47 -13.91 -11.20
C ILE A 224 23.13 -15.10 -10.51
N ALA A 225 23.34 -15.04 -9.19
CA ALA A 225 23.98 -16.12 -8.43
C ALA A 225 23.18 -17.43 -8.50
N ASP A 226 21.85 -17.36 -8.42
CA ASP A 226 20.96 -18.52 -8.59
C ASP A 226 21.12 -19.12 -9.99
N SER A 227 21.12 -18.28 -11.03
CA SER A 227 21.32 -18.73 -12.41
C SER A 227 22.71 -19.33 -12.64
N VAL A 228 23.75 -18.74 -12.06
CA VAL A 228 25.14 -19.24 -12.10
C VAL A 228 25.25 -20.59 -11.40
N ARG A 229 24.65 -20.74 -10.21
CA ARG A 229 24.62 -22.00 -9.46
C ARG A 229 23.99 -23.11 -10.29
N THR A 230 22.82 -22.85 -10.89
CA THR A 230 22.16 -23.85 -11.74
C THR A 230 22.99 -24.20 -12.98
N ILE A 231 23.66 -23.24 -13.61
CA ILE A 231 24.59 -23.51 -14.72
C ILE A 231 25.73 -24.44 -14.28
N HIS A 232 26.31 -24.18 -13.11
CA HIS A 232 27.38 -25.02 -12.56
C HIS A 232 26.91 -26.45 -12.23
N GLU A 233 25.71 -26.60 -11.66
CA GLU A 233 25.10 -27.90 -11.38
C GLU A 233 24.77 -28.70 -12.65
N LEU A 234 24.38 -28.02 -13.73
CA LEU A 234 24.20 -28.63 -15.05
C LEU A 234 25.55 -29.04 -15.67
N ASP A 235 26.56 -28.17 -15.59
CA ASP A 235 27.89 -28.44 -16.15
C ASP A 235 28.62 -29.57 -15.40
N THR A 236 28.32 -29.78 -14.11
CA THR A 236 28.81 -30.91 -13.30
C THR A 236 27.94 -32.17 -13.39
N GLY A 237 26.79 -32.10 -14.07
CA GLY A 237 25.87 -33.23 -14.27
C GLY A 237 25.04 -33.62 -13.05
N LYS A 238 25.02 -32.80 -11.99
CA LYS A 238 24.17 -32.98 -10.79
C LYS A 238 22.68 -32.84 -11.12
N ILE A 239 22.36 -31.89 -11.99
CA ILE A 239 21.01 -31.66 -12.50
C ILE A 239 20.99 -32.08 -13.97
N ARG A 240 19.88 -32.71 -14.41
CA ARG A 240 19.66 -33.12 -15.80
C ARG A 240 18.28 -32.63 -16.27
N GLY A 241 18.10 -32.48 -17.59
CA GLY A 241 16.81 -32.12 -18.20
C GLY A 241 16.60 -30.64 -18.51
N TYR A 242 17.49 -29.74 -18.07
CA TYR A 242 17.41 -28.31 -18.40
C TYR A 242 18.50 -27.87 -19.36
N ASN A 243 18.18 -26.90 -20.22
CA ASN A 243 19.14 -26.34 -21.17
C ASN A 243 19.93 -25.17 -20.53
N ARG A 244 21.26 -25.32 -20.47
CA ARG A 244 22.21 -24.31 -19.98
C ARG A 244 21.98 -22.92 -20.60
N ALA A 245 21.65 -22.85 -21.89
CA ALA A 245 21.46 -21.59 -22.61
C ALA A 245 20.33 -20.74 -22.02
N LEU A 246 19.30 -21.35 -21.43
CA LEU A 246 18.18 -20.63 -20.82
C LEU A 246 18.64 -19.77 -19.63
N PHE A 247 19.50 -20.30 -18.77
CA PHE A 247 20.03 -19.56 -17.62
C PHE A 247 20.99 -18.45 -18.05
N VAL A 248 21.79 -18.69 -19.09
CA VAL A 248 22.64 -17.64 -19.69
C VAL A 248 21.77 -16.51 -20.27
N SER A 249 20.70 -16.86 -20.98
CA SER A 249 19.75 -15.89 -21.54
C SER A 249 19.01 -15.10 -20.45
N SER A 250 18.66 -15.76 -19.33
CA SER A 250 18.05 -15.13 -18.17
C SER A 250 18.96 -14.05 -17.57
N ILE A 251 20.25 -14.36 -17.37
CA ILE A 251 21.25 -13.38 -16.89
C ILE A 251 21.34 -12.20 -17.86
N LEU A 252 21.49 -12.47 -19.16
CA LEU A 252 21.56 -11.44 -20.20
C LEU A 252 20.34 -10.51 -20.16
N ASN A 253 19.13 -11.07 -20.14
CA ASN A 253 17.88 -10.29 -20.17
C ASN A 253 17.67 -9.46 -18.90
N LYS A 254 17.99 -10.02 -17.73
CA LYS A 254 17.90 -9.30 -16.45
C LYS A 254 18.85 -8.11 -16.43
N VAL A 255 20.13 -8.29 -16.82
CA VAL A 255 21.10 -7.20 -16.87
C VAL A 255 20.77 -6.19 -17.99
N MET A 256 20.25 -6.65 -19.13
CA MET A 256 19.82 -5.78 -20.24
C MET A 256 18.75 -4.77 -19.81
N THR A 257 17.91 -5.11 -18.83
CA THR A 257 16.93 -4.18 -18.26
C THR A 257 17.61 -2.95 -17.65
N TYR A 258 18.74 -3.14 -16.97
CA TYR A 258 19.54 -2.07 -16.37
C TYR A 258 20.32 -1.28 -17.43
N VAL A 259 20.79 -1.97 -18.48
CA VAL A 259 21.41 -1.32 -19.66
C VAL A 259 20.43 -0.34 -20.32
N ASN A 260 19.19 -0.78 -20.55
CA ASN A 260 18.15 0.05 -21.16
C ASN A 260 17.71 1.24 -20.29
N ARG A 261 18.01 1.21 -18.98
CA ARG A 261 17.78 2.32 -18.05
C ARG A 261 18.97 3.27 -17.92
N GLY A 262 20.13 2.92 -18.48
CA GLY A 262 21.38 3.69 -18.33
C GLY A 262 22.01 3.59 -16.94
N GLU A 263 21.78 2.49 -16.20
CA GLU A 263 22.35 2.26 -14.86
C GLU A 263 23.76 1.64 -14.96
N VAL A 264 24.75 2.46 -15.31
CA VAL A 264 26.12 2.00 -15.62
C VAL A 264 26.77 1.30 -14.42
N GLU A 265 26.61 1.82 -13.20
CA GLU A 265 27.26 1.30 -12.00
C GLU A 265 26.75 -0.12 -11.66
N THR A 266 25.43 -0.34 -11.73
CA THR A 266 24.81 -1.64 -11.48
C THR A 266 25.21 -2.67 -12.53
N VAL A 267 25.29 -2.27 -13.80
CA VAL A 267 25.71 -3.14 -14.90
C VAL A 267 27.19 -3.52 -14.74
N GLN A 268 28.05 -2.58 -14.35
CA GLN A 268 29.46 -2.85 -14.10
C GLN A 268 29.65 -3.87 -12.96
N LYS A 269 28.94 -3.68 -11.83
CA LYS A 269 28.92 -4.64 -10.73
C LYS A 269 28.49 -6.05 -11.20
N ALA A 270 27.49 -6.15 -12.08
CA ALA A 270 27.04 -7.43 -12.64
C ALA A 270 28.12 -8.10 -13.51
N VAL A 271 28.81 -7.33 -14.35
CA VAL A 271 29.90 -7.82 -15.19
C VAL A 271 31.06 -8.32 -14.33
N ASP A 272 31.46 -7.56 -13.32
CA ASP A 272 32.56 -7.94 -12.43
C ASP A 272 32.21 -9.18 -11.59
N PHE A 273 30.95 -9.30 -11.15
CA PHE A 273 30.48 -10.52 -10.48
C PHE A 273 30.58 -11.75 -11.39
N ILE A 274 30.20 -11.65 -12.66
CA ILE A 274 30.35 -12.76 -13.62
C ILE A 274 31.83 -13.06 -13.91
N ARG A 275 32.71 -12.06 -13.97
CA ARG A 275 34.17 -12.28 -14.09
C ARG A 275 34.69 -13.11 -12.92
N ILE A 276 34.29 -12.77 -11.70
CA ILE A 276 34.64 -13.53 -10.49
C ILE A 276 34.11 -14.97 -10.59
N CYS A 277 32.85 -15.16 -10.97
CA CYS A 277 32.29 -16.50 -11.15
C CYS A 277 33.02 -17.31 -12.22
N ASN A 278 33.40 -16.69 -13.33
CA ASN A 278 34.13 -17.34 -14.42
C ASN A 278 35.56 -17.75 -14.02
N ALA A 279 36.23 -16.99 -13.16
CA ALA A 279 37.60 -17.28 -12.74
C ALA A 279 37.70 -18.59 -11.92
N GLY A 280 36.63 -18.96 -11.20
CA GLY A 280 36.60 -20.15 -10.35
C GLY A 280 36.21 -21.46 -11.05
N VAL A 281 35.94 -21.45 -12.36
CA VAL A 281 35.37 -22.62 -13.07
C VAL A 281 36.09 -22.92 -14.38
N LYS A 282 36.27 -24.22 -14.69
CA LYS A 282 36.90 -24.67 -15.95
C LYS A 282 36.09 -24.26 -17.19
N LYS A 283 34.76 -24.27 -17.09
CA LYS A 283 33.85 -23.87 -18.16
C LYS A 283 33.19 -22.54 -17.78
N PRO A 284 33.50 -21.43 -18.46
CA PRO A 284 32.98 -20.12 -18.08
C PRO A 284 31.47 -20.09 -18.25
N VAL A 285 30.77 -19.46 -17.31
CA VAL A 285 29.31 -19.26 -17.33
C VAL A 285 28.93 -18.53 -18.62
N ILE A 286 29.58 -17.37 -18.84
CA ILE A 286 29.47 -16.55 -20.05
C ILE A 286 30.87 -16.38 -20.63
N THR A 287 31.04 -16.67 -21.92
CA THR A 287 32.33 -16.55 -22.60
C THR A 287 32.78 -15.09 -22.71
N PRO A 288 34.09 -14.75 -22.53
CA PRO A 288 34.59 -13.37 -22.62
C PRO A 288 34.27 -12.64 -23.94
N ARG A 289 34.06 -13.38 -25.03
CA ARG A 289 33.67 -12.85 -26.35
C ARG A 289 32.19 -12.46 -26.45
N ASN A 290 31.38 -12.71 -25.43
CA ASN A 290 29.96 -12.39 -25.46
C ASN A 290 29.73 -10.88 -25.31
N ARG A 291 28.72 -10.35 -26.01
CA ARG A 291 28.26 -8.95 -25.90
C ARG A 291 27.96 -8.50 -24.47
N PHE A 292 27.68 -9.42 -23.55
CA PHE A 292 27.49 -9.14 -22.13
C PHE A 292 28.59 -8.27 -21.53
N PHE A 293 29.85 -8.48 -21.93
CA PHE A 293 30.99 -7.71 -21.42
C PHE A 293 31.07 -6.28 -22.01
N GLN A 294 30.29 -5.98 -23.04
CA GLN A 294 30.12 -4.64 -23.62
C GLN A 294 28.89 -3.91 -23.04
N PHE A 295 28.12 -4.55 -22.16
CA PHE A 295 26.93 -3.94 -21.55
C PHE A 295 27.20 -2.64 -20.78
N PRO A 296 28.32 -2.46 -20.05
CA PRO A 296 28.64 -1.18 -19.42
C PRO A 296 28.75 -0.03 -20.42
N GLU A 297 29.41 -0.26 -21.56
CA GLU A 297 29.54 0.72 -22.64
C GLU A 297 28.19 1.04 -23.28
N MET A 298 27.37 0.01 -23.51
CA MET A 298 26.00 0.18 -24.00
C MET A 298 25.14 1.00 -23.04
N ALA A 299 25.26 0.75 -21.72
CA ALA A 299 24.54 1.49 -20.70
C ALA A 299 24.97 2.96 -20.65
N ALA A 300 26.27 3.25 -20.81
CA ALA A 300 26.79 4.61 -20.89
C ALA A 300 26.20 5.37 -22.08
N ARG A 301 26.19 4.75 -23.28
CA ARG A 301 25.55 5.35 -24.47
C ARG A 301 24.06 5.60 -24.29
N VAL A 302 23.35 4.72 -23.57
CA VAL A 302 21.93 4.93 -23.25
C VAL A 302 21.76 6.10 -22.28
N ARG A 303 22.59 6.20 -21.23
CA ARG A 303 22.59 7.31 -20.27
C ARG A 303 22.86 8.65 -20.97
N GLU A 304 23.86 8.71 -21.85
CA GLU A 304 24.17 9.89 -22.66
C GLU A 304 22.98 10.31 -23.54
N LYS A 305 22.37 9.36 -24.26
CA LYS A 305 21.18 9.65 -25.08
C LYS A 305 20.00 10.16 -24.24
N MET A 306 19.80 9.61 -23.04
CA MET A 306 18.77 10.06 -22.11
C MET A 306 19.06 11.44 -21.50
N GLN A 307 20.33 11.80 -21.30
CA GLN A 307 20.73 13.13 -20.85
C GLN A 307 20.60 14.16 -21.97
N ALA A 308 21.02 13.81 -23.18
CA ALA A 308 20.85 14.66 -24.36
C ALA A 308 19.37 14.96 -24.63
N SER A 309 18.49 13.96 -24.56
CA SER A 309 17.04 14.19 -24.74
C SER A 309 16.38 15.00 -23.61
N ARG A 310 16.99 15.03 -22.41
CA ARG A 310 16.56 15.90 -21.31
C ARG A 310 17.04 17.34 -21.47
N GLN A 311 18.21 17.53 -22.08
CA GLN A 311 18.82 18.85 -22.32
C GLN A 311 18.30 19.54 -23.58
N GLU A 312 17.83 18.79 -24.58
CA GLU A 312 17.19 19.39 -25.75
C GLU A 312 15.94 20.17 -25.31
N GLU A 313 15.95 21.48 -25.55
CA GLU A 313 14.81 22.35 -25.29
C GLU A 313 13.58 21.89 -26.09
N ASN A 314 12.41 22.11 -25.49
CA ASN A 314 11.15 21.87 -26.17
C ASN A 314 11.05 22.87 -27.33
N SER A 315 10.95 22.36 -28.55
CA SER A 315 10.64 23.18 -29.71
C SER A 315 9.13 23.31 -29.86
N GLU A 316 8.65 24.51 -30.19
CA GLU A 316 7.24 24.79 -30.48
C GLU A 316 7.10 25.34 -31.90
N ILE A 317 6.06 24.89 -32.61
CA ILE A 317 5.65 25.49 -33.89
C ILE A 317 4.20 25.96 -33.72
N LEU A 318 3.95 27.22 -34.07
CA LEU A 318 2.61 27.79 -34.13
C LEU A 318 1.94 27.41 -35.44
N PHE A 319 0.67 27.05 -35.39
CA PHE A 319 -0.16 26.78 -36.57
C PHE A 319 -1.53 27.44 -36.41
N GLU A 320 -2.33 27.46 -37.47
CA GLU A 320 -3.65 28.07 -37.42
C GLU A 320 -4.60 27.32 -36.46
N GLY A 321 -4.91 27.96 -35.33
CA GLY A 321 -5.78 27.41 -34.28
C GLY A 321 -5.06 26.68 -33.14
N GLY A 322 -3.73 26.77 -33.04
CA GLY A 322 -3.00 26.23 -31.90
C GLY A 322 -1.48 26.16 -32.05
N ARG A 323 -0.84 25.33 -31.21
CA ARG A 323 0.60 25.07 -31.22
C ARG A 323 0.95 23.60 -31.08
N LEU A 324 1.98 23.20 -31.81
CA LEU A 324 2.59 21.87 -31.79
C LEU A 324 3.86 21.93 -30.95
N VAL A 325 3.89 21.17 -29.86
CA VAL A 325 4.99 21.15 -28.89
C VAL A 325 5.69 19.80 -28.92
N TRP A 326 6.99 19.83 -29.22
CA TRP A 326 7.88 18.69 -29.04
C TRP A 326 8.33 18.66 -27.58
N ASN A 327 7.57 17.96 -26.75
CA ASN A 327 7.92 17.76 -25.35
C ASN A 327 8.92 16.59 -25.25
N ARG A 328 10.19 16.90 -25.49
CA ARG A 328 11.29 15.91 -25.52
C ARG A 328 11.54 15.31 -24.15
N GLN A 329 11.38 16.11 -23.09
CA GLN A 329 11.48 15.65 -21.71
C GLN A 329 10.44 14.58 -21.37
N ALA A 330 9.22 14.71 -21.89
CA ALA A 330 8.15 13.74 -21.67
C ALA A 330 8.09 12.61 -22.72
N ASP A 331 8.95 12.62 -23.74
CA ASP A 331 8.84 11.76 -24.93
C ASP A 331 7.43 11.83 -25.56
N ARG A 332 6.89 13.06 -25.69
CA ARG A 332 5.54 13.32 -26.20
C ARG A 332 5.53 14.42 -27.26
N LEU A 333 4.80 14.16 -28.34
CA LEU A 333 4.36 15.20 -29.26
C LEU A 333 2.97 15.67 -28.80
N GLN A 334 2.83 16.96 -28.52
CA GLN A 334 1.61 17.55 -27.97
C GLN A 334 1.02 18.58 -28.93
N ILE A 335 -0.27 18.48 -29.20
CA ILE A 335 -1.04 19.43 -29.98
C ILE A 335 -1.97 20.17 -29.00
N LEU A 336 -1.73 21.45 -28.83
CA LEU A 336 -2.57 22.35 -28.05
C LEU A 336 -3.39 23.19 -29.03
N PHE A 337 -4.70 23.20 -28.85
CA PHE A 337 -5.61 24.06 -29.62
C PHE A 337 -6.06 25.22 -28.73
N ASP A 338 -6.33 26.38 -29.32
CA ASP A 338 -6.78 27.57 -28.59
C ASP A 338 -8.22 27.42 -28.07
N GLY A 339 -9.02 26.61 -28.75
CA GLY A 339 -10.38 26.23 -28.38
C GLY A 339 -10.62 24.72 -28.42
N ILE A 340 -11.81 24.28 -28.01
CA ILE A 340 -12.20 22.88 -28.12
C ILE A 340 -12.34 22.54 -29.62
N PRO A 341 -11.55 21.59 -30.17
CA PRO A 341 -11.66 21.20 -31.56
C PRO A 341 -13.04 20.60 -31.85
N ASP A 342 -13.52 20.78 -33.08
CA ASP A 342 -14.79 20.22 -33.54
C ASP A 342 -14.78 18.67 -33.51
N ASP A 343 -15.96 18.06 -33.62
CA ASP A 343 -16.08 16.61 -33.48
C ASP A 343 -15.36 15.84 -34.60
N ALA A 344 -15.30 16.41 -35.81
CA ALA A 344 -14.59 15.85 -36.95
C ALA A 344 -13.08 15.79 -36.70
N ARG A 345 -12.47 16.90 -36.26
CA ARG A 345 -11.04 16.99 -35.92
C ARG A 345 -10.68 16.09 -34.75
N ARG A 346 -11.56 15.94 -33.75
CA ARG A 346 -11.36 14.99 -32.65
C ARG A 346 -11.33 13.53 -33.13
N ARG A 347 -12.18 13.16 -34.10
CA ARG A 347 -12.14 11.82 -34.70
C ARG A 347 -10.86 11.60 -35.51
N GLU A 348 -10.42 12.61 -36.26
CA GLU A 348 -9.18 12.58 -37.02
C GLU A 348 -7.95 12.39 -36.11
N LEU A 349 -7.88 13.12 -34.99
CA LEU A 349 -6.82 12.99 -33.98
C LEU A 349 -6.78 11.59 -33.37
N LYS A 350 -7.94 11.04 -33.02
CA LYS A 350 -8.05 9.68 -32.48
C LYS A 350 -7.62 8.63 -33.52
N SER A 351 -8.01 8.79 -34.78
CA SER A 351 -7.63 7.88 -35.87
C SER A 351 -6.11 7.86 -36.10
N ASN A 352 -5.45 9.02 -35.96
CA ASN A 352 -4.00 9.14 -36.04
C ASN A 352 -3.26 8.81 -34.71
N GLY A 353 -3.98 8.30 -33.71
CA GLY A 353 -3.41 7.79 -32.46
C GLY A 353 -3.08 8.86 -31.41
N PHE A 354 -3.56 10.08 -31.55
CA PHE A 354 -3.48 11.11 -30.50
C PHE A 354 -4.58 10.87 -29.45
N ARG A 355 -4.20 10.95 -28.17
CA ARG A 355 -5.13 10.83 -27.04
C ARG A 355 -5.18 12.13 -26.25
N TRP A 356 -6.38 12.53 -25.84
CA TRP A 356 -6.57 13.68 -24.97
C TRP A 356 -5.98 13.45 -23.58
N SER A 357 -5.21 14.41 -23.09
CA SER A 357 -4.65 14.44 -21.74
C SER A 357 -5.31 15.55 -20.92
N PRO A 358 -6.20 15.25 -19.96
CA PRO A 358 -6.84 16.26 -19.11
C PRO A 358 -5.83 17.08 -18.30
N LYS A 359 -4.73 16.45 -17.84
CA LYS A 359 -3.68 17.09 -17.05
C LYS A 359 -2.91 18.16 -17.83
N ASN A 360 -2.57 17.85 -19.09
CA ASN A 360 -1.79 18.75 -19.95
C ASN A 360 -2.66 19.62 -20.86
N LYS A 361 -3.99 19.42 -20.83
CA LYS A 361 -4.96 20.06 -21.73
C LYS A 361 -4.54 19.99 -23.21
N ALA A 362 -3.99 18.84 -23.62
CA ALA A 362 -3.39 18.66 -24.93
C ALA A 362 -3.73 17.28 -25.52
N TRP A 363 -3.79 17.21 -26.85
CA TRP A 363 -3.79 15.95 -27.57
C TRP A 363 -2.35 15.46 -27.71
N GLN A 364 -2.05 14.27 -27.21
CA GLN A 364 -0.66 13.80 -27.14
C GLN A 364 -0.51 12.36 -27.63
N ARG A 365 0.67 12.09 -28.21
CA ARG A 365 1.16 10.75 -28.60
C ARG A 365 2.65 10.66 -28.29
N GLN A 366 3.19 9.44 -28.19
CA GLN A 366 4.63 9.24 -28.06
C GLN A 366 5.40 9.92 -29.21
N LEU A 367 6.49 10.62 -28.86
CA LEU A 367 7.31 11.33 -29.81
C LEU A 367 8.06 10.32 -30.69
N THR A 368 7.52 10.12 -31.90
CA THR A 368 8.08 9.21 -32.90
C THR A 368 8.06 9.92 -34.24
N MET A 369 8.93 9.52 -35.17
CA MET A 369 8.93 10.08 -36.54
C MET A 369 7.55 9.97 -37.21
N ASN A 370 6.82 8.89 -36.94
CA ASN A 370 5.46 8.69 -37.44
C ASN A 370 4.47 9.67 -36.82
N ALA A 371 4.59 9.98 -35.52
CA ALA A 371 3.75 10.98 -34.87
C ALA A 371 4.00 12.38 -35.46
N VAL A 372 5.25 12.74 -35.73
CA VAL A 372 5.61 14.03 -36.36
C VAL A 372 5.03 14.12 -37.77
N ARG A 373 5.20 13.08 -38.59
CA ARG A 373 4.62 13.02 -39.95
C ARG A 373 3.09 13.10 -39.93
N ALA A 374 2.45 12.44 -38.98
CA ALA A 374 1.00 12.51 -38.83
C ALA A 374 0.53 13.92 -38.43
N ALA A 375 1.20 14.55 -37.45
CA ALA A 375 0.89 15.92 -37.05
C ALA A 375 1.08 16.92 -38.19
N LYS A 376 2.21 16.85 -38.91
CA LYS A 376 2.47 17.70 -40.09
C LYS A 376 1.37 17.58 -41.13
N ARG A 377 0.94 16.35 -41.45
CA ARG A 377 -0.14 16.09 -42.42
C ARG A 377 -1.50 16.64 -41.98
N MET A 378 -1.83 16.50 -40.69
CA MET A 378 -3.12 16.96 -40.15
C MET A 378 -3.21 18.49 -40.02
N LEU A 379 -2.07 19.14 -39.78
CA LEU A 379 -1.95 20.56 -39.52
C LEU A 379 -1.47 21.36 -40.75
N ASP A 380 -1.33 20.69 -41.90
CA ASP A 380 -0.86 21.24 -43.18
C ASP A 380 0.43 22.07 -43.07
N LEU A 381 1.35 21.60 -42.21
CA LEU A 381 2.64 22.25 -41.99
C LEU A 381 3.59 21.86 -43.12
N GLN A 382 4.00 22.83 -43.96
CA GLN A 382 5.04 22.63 -44.97
C GLN A 382 6.37 22.23 -44.29
N ASP A 383 7.17 21.41 -44.99
CA ASP A 383 8.50 21.04 -44.52
C ASP A 383 9.39 22.28 -44.45
N VAL A 384 9.72 22.72 -43.23
CA VAL A 384 10.86 23.59 -42.92
C VAL A 384 12.07 22.72 -42.60
#